data_AF-A0A2E4CFC7-F1
#
_entry.id   AF-A0A2E4CFC7-F1
#
_cell.length_a   1.000
_cell.length_b   1.000
_cell.length_c   1.000
_cell.angle_alpha   90.00
_cell.angle_beta   90.00
_cell.angle_gamma   90.00
#
_symmetry.space_group_name_H-M   'P 1'
#
loop_
_entity.id
_entity.type
_entity.pdbx_description
1 polymer ?
#
loop_
_entity_poly.entity_id
_entity_poly.type
_entity_poly.pdbx_seq_one_letter_code
_entity_poly.pdbx_strand_id
1 'polypeptide(L)'
;MSPQHSIDFCPLCGGGLCGIRICGIQRDNVPEQDANASSASPHGLVVCDECDAIWLEPDLTTAHHYPDVEHAKCPVCLDALWGPNSRWANHDDLTRLQWDLAINPALDITEG
;
A
#
# COMPACT_ATOMS: atom_id res chain seq x y z
N MET A 1 -6.23 4.57 -10.46
CA MET A 1 -5.93 5.86 -9.79
C MET A 1 -4.47 5.81 -9.40
N SER A 2 -3.71 6.86 -9.69
CA SER A 2 -2.30 6.99 -9.28
C SER A 2 -2.18 7.22 -7.77
N PRO A 3 -1.04 6.89 -7.16
CA PRO A 3 -0.81 7.13 -5.74
C PRO A 3 -0.73 8.63 -5.43
N GLN A 4 -1.21 9.02 -4.25
CA GLN A 4 -1.10 10.40 -3.78
C GLN A 4 0.30 10.72 -3.26
N HIS A 5 0.91 9.76 -2.56
CA HIS A 5 2.24 9.87 -1.97
C HIS A 5 3.12 8.70 -2.42
N SER A 6 4.32 9.03 -2.86
CA SER A 6 5.26 8.05 -3.45
C SER A 6 6.66 8.20 -2.86
N ILE A 7 7.40 7.09 -2.82
CA ILE A 7 8.80 7.06 -2.36
C ILE A 7 9.74 7.53 -3.46
N ASP A 8 9.63 6.92 -4.64
CA ASP A 8 10.42 7.23 -5.82
C ASP A 8 9.80 6.58 -7.07
N PHE A 9 10.48 6.68 -8.20
CA PHE A 9 10.24 5.86 -9.37
C PHE A 9 10.64 4.40 -9.13
N CYS A 10 9.93 3.49 -9.77
CA CYS A 10 10.12 2.06 -9.61
C CYS A 10 11.46 1.61 -10.20
N PRO A 11 12.34 0.96 -9.41
CA PRO A 11 13.62 0.47 -9.90
C PRO A 11 13.49 -0.77 -10.81
N LEU A 12 12.31 -1.39 -10.88
CA LEU A 12 12.08 -2.63 -11.64
C LEU A 12 11.57 -2.37 -13.05
N CYS A 13 10.59 -1.47 -13.22
CA CYS A 13 10.07 -1.09 -14.54
C CYS A 13 10.67 0.21 -15.08
N GLY A 14 11.26 1.05 -14.21
CA GLY A 14 11.91 2.31 -14.59
C GLY A 14 10.96 3.48 -14.88
N GLY A 15 9.63 3.30 -14.75
CA GLY A 15 8.63 4.31 -15.10
C GLY A 15 7.61 4.61 -14.00
N GLY A 16 7.01 3.58 -13.41
CA GLY A 16 5.91 3.72 -12.47
C GLY A 16 6.32 4.36 -11.14
N LEU A 17 5.34 4.97 -10.47
CA LEU A 17 5.51 5.54 -9.13
C LEU A 17 5.35 4.44 -8.08
N CYS A 18 6.30 4.37 -7.16
CA CYS A 18 6.22 3.50 -5.98
C CYS A 18 5.42 4.20 -4.88
N GLY A 19 4.10 4.06 -4.98
CA GLY A 19 3.12 4.69 -4.10
C GLY A 19 2.91 3.96 -2.79
N ILE A 20 2.52 4.69 -1.75
CA ILE A 20 2.18 4.09 -0.46
C ILE A 20 0.70 3.69 -0.46
N ARG A 21 0.46 2.40 -0.23
CA ARG A 21 -0.87 1.80 -0.07
C ARG A 21 -1.06 1.37 1.38
N ILE A 22 -2.20 1.70 1.98
CA ILE A 22 -2.56 1.20 3.31
C ILE A 22 -3.56 0.05 3.18
N CYS A 23 -3.36 -0.99 3.97
CA CYS A 23 -4.21 -2.18 4.06
C CYS A 23 -4.69 -2.41 5.49
N GLY A 24 -5.71 -3.25 5.69
CA GLY A 24 -6.27 -3.57 7.01
C GLY A 24 -7.10 -2.44 7.63
N ILE A 25 -7.64 -1.52 6.81
CA ILE A 25 -8.32 -0.31 7.30
C ILE A 25 -9.77 -0.53 7.77
N GLN A 26 -10.32 -1.74 7.67
CA GLN A 26 -11.71 -1.98 8.07
C GLN A 26 -11.88 -1.87 9.58
N ARG A 27 -12.85 -1.05 9.99
CA ARG A 27 -13.20 -0.69 11.37
C ARG A 27 -14.53 -1.36 11.77
N ASP A 28 -14.51 -2.04 12.91
CA ASP A 28 -15.56 -2.13 13.96
C ASP A 28 -17.01 -2.57 13.63
N ASN A 29 -17.39 -2.97 12.41
CA ASN A 29 -18.78 -3.35 12.09
C ASN A 29 -18.97 -4.70 11.41
N VAL A 30 -18.12 -5.68 11.70
CA VAL A 30 -18.40 -7.08 11.32
C VAL A 30 -18.63 -7.86 12.63
N PRO A 31 -19.84 -8.44 12.86
CA PRO A 31 -20.05 -9.28 14.03
C PRO A 31 -19.03 -10.43 14.00
N GLU A 32 -18.42 -10.70 15.16
CA GLU A 32 -17.37 -11.70 15.42
C GLU A 32 -17.78 -13.14 15.02
N GLN A 33 -17.92 -13.43 13.73
CA GLN A 33 -18.26 -14.78 13.26
C GLN A 33 -17.27 -15.36 12.25
N ASP A 34 -16.25 -14.61 11.82
CA ASP A 34 -15.15 -15.17 11.03
C ASP A 34 -13.80 -14.67 11.53
N ALA A 35 -13.33 -15.24 12.65
CA ALA A 35 -11.99 -15.02 13.22
C ALA A 35 -10.82 -15.52 12.34
N ASN A 36 -11.09 -15.83 11.07
CA ASN A 36 -10.12 -16.16 10.03
C ASN A 36 -9.99 -15.05 8.95
N ALA A 37 -10.81 -14.00 8.99
CA ALA A 37 -10.59 -12.79 8.20
C ALA A 37 -9.60 -11.90 8.95
N SER A 38 -8.38 -11.81 8.43
CA SER A 38 -7.21 -11.24 9.12
C SER A 38 -7.48 -9.93 9.83
N SER A 39 -7.52 -9.99 11.17
CA SER A 39 -7.54 -8.85 12.08
C SER A 39 -6.19 -8.13 12.14
N ALA A 40 -5.49 -8.00 11.01
CA ALA A 40 -4.23 -7.30 10.96
C ALA A 40 -4.47 -5.82 11.23
N SER A 41 -3.70 -5.23 12.15
CA SER A 41 -3.69 -3.78 12.33
C SER A 41 -3.34 -3.09 11.01
N PRO A 42 -3.84 -1.87 10.77
CA PRO A 42 -3.50 -1.13 9.56
C PRO A 42 -1.99 -1.04 9.34
N HIS A 43 -1.55 -1.34 8.13
CA HIS A 43 -0.14 -1.43 7.75
C HIS A 43 0.07 -0.89 6.33
N GLY A 44 1.27 -0.39 6.09
CA GLY A 44 1.69 0.17 4.81
C GLY A 44 2.29 -0.90 3.91
N LEU A 45 2.09 -0.71 2.61
CA LEU A 45 2.80 -1.36 1.53
C LEU A 45 3.28 -0.27 0.59
N VAL A 46 4.42 -0.48 -0.06
CA VAL A 46 4.80 0.31 -1.23
C VAL A 46 4.43 -0.49 -2.46
N VAL A 47 3.68 0.10 -3.38
CA VAL A 47 3.18 -0.58 -4.58
C VAL A 47 3.48 0.27 -5.80
N CYS A 48 4.16 -0.32 -6.79
CA CYS A 48 4.34 0.33 -8.10
C CYS A 48 3.00 0.39 -8.84
N ASP A 49 2.63 1.56 -9.35
CA ASP A 49 1.35 1.76 -10.05
C ASP A 49 1.32 1.26 -11.51
N GLU A 50 2.45 0.77 -12.03
CA GLU A 50 2.55 0.17 -13.36
C GLU A 50 2.75 -1.34 -13.34
N CYS A 51 3.73 -1.84 -12.58
CA CYS A 51 4.11 -3.25 -12.59
C CYS A 51 3.63 -4.04 -11.36
N ASP A 52 2.91 -3.39 -10.45
CA ASP A 52 2.35 -3.98 -9.22
C ASP A 52 3.38 -4.60 -8.26
N ALA A 53 4.67 -4.31 -8.41
CA ALA A 53 5.68 -4.74 -7.46
C ALA A 53 5.41 -4.16 -6.06
N ILE A 54 5.57 -4.99 -5.04
CA ILE A 54 5.22 -4.69 -3.64
C ILE A 54 6.45 -4.77 -2.75
N TRP A 55 6.67 -3.75 -1.93
CA TRP A 55 7.61 -3.76 -0.80
C TRP A 55 6.85 -3.61 0.52
N LEU A 56 7.33 -4.28 1.58
CA LEU A 56 6.69 -4.28 2.90
C LEU A 56 7.20 -3.16 3.81
N GLU A 57 8.27 -2.52 3.41
CA GLU A 57 8.93 -1.41 4.10
C GLU A 57 9.00 -0.22 3.15
N PRO A 58 9.12 1.02 3.66
CA PRO A 58 9.24 2.20 2.82
C PRO A 58 10.69 2.35 2.28
N ASP A 59 11.21 1.26 1.70
CA ASP A 59 12.56 1.14 1.18
C ASP A 59 12.55 0.21 -0.05
N LEU A 60 12.81 0.80 -1.22
CA LEU A 60 12.79 0.11 -2.52
C LEU A 60 14.01 -0.80 -2.74
N THR A 61 15.00 -0.78 -1.85
CA THR A 61 16.17 -1.66 -1.90
C THR A 61 15.91 -3.02 -1.23
N THR A 62 14.80 -3.14 -0.48
CA THR A 62 14.40 -4.38 0.17
C THR A 62 13.82 -5.39 -0.82
N ALA A 63 13.56 -6.62 -0.35
CA ALA A 63 12.95 -7.65 -1.16
C ALA A 63 11.55 -7.22 -1.61
N HIS A 64 11.28 -7.40 -2.91
CA HIS A 64 9.97 -7.15 -3.49
C HIS A 64 9.24 -8.45 -3.79
N HIS A 65 7.92 -8.35 -3.92
CA HIS A 65 7.03 -9.44 -4.31
C HIS A 65 6.06 -8.94 -5.37
N TYR A 66 5.52 -9.86 -6.16
CA TYR A 66 4.40 -9.56 -7.05
C TYR A 66 3.13 -10.20 -6.50
N PRO A 67 1.97 -9.53 -6.60
CA PRO A 67 0.70 -10.14 -6.27
C PRO A 67 0.37 -11.27 -7.25
N ASP A 68 -0.50 -12.18 -6.81
CA ASP A 68 -1.11 -13.15 -7.72
C ASP A 68 -1.96 -12.42 -8.78
N VAL A 69 -1.88 -12.87 -10.03
CA VAL A 69 -2.50 -12.21 -11.18
C VAL A 69 -4.02 -12.31 -11.15
N GLU A 70 -4.57 -13.42 -10.65
CA GLU A 70 -6.02 -13.65 -10.60
C GLU A 70 -6.61 -13.21 -9.26
N HIS A 71 -5.84 -13.37 -8.18
CA HIS A 71 -6.28 -13.18 -6.80
C HIS A 71 -5.30 -12.31 -6.02
N ALA A 72 -5.06 -11.08 -6.48
CA ALA A 72 -4.17 -10.13 -5.84
C ALA A 72 -4.55 -9.87 -4.38
N LYS A 73 -3.74 -10.39 -3.45
CA LYS A 73 -3.91 -10.28 -2.00
C LYS A 73 -2.77 -9.50 -1.37
N CYS A 74 -3.08 -8.80 -0.29
CA CYS A 74 -2.08 -8.19 0.57
C CYS A 74 -1.19 -9.30 1.19
N PRO A 75 0.14 -9.21 1.09
CA PRO A 75 1.05 -10.21 1.68
C PRO A 75 1.04 -10.23 3.21
N VAL A 76 0.52 -9.18 3.87
CA VAL A 76 0.49 -9.06 5.34
C VAL A 76 -0.87 -9.51 5.90
N CYS A 77 -1.98 -9.02 5.36
CA CYS A 77 -3.32 -9.37 5.87
C CYS A 77 -4.12 -10.32 4.98
N LEU A 78 -3.61 -10.75 3.83
CA LEU A 78 -4.27 -11.69 2.92
C LEU A 78 -5.64 -11.24 2.36
N ASP A 79 -6.13 -10.05 2.72
CA ASP A 79 -7.29 -9.41 2.10
C ASP A 79 -6.98 -8.96 0.67
N ALA A 80 -8.03 -8.72 -0.12
CA ALA A 80 -7.90 -8.24 -1.50
C ALA A 80 -7.12 -6.90 -1.54
N LEU A 81 -6.03 -6.87 -2.32
CA LEU A 81 -5.14 -5.72 -2.45
C LEU A 81 -5.88 -4.49 -3.00
N TRP A 82 -6.81 -4.72 -3.92
CA TRP A 82 -7.61 -3.68 -4.58
C TRP A 82 -9.06 -3.60 -4.05
N GLY A 83 -9.30 -4.20 -2.88
CA GLY A 83 -10.61 -4.24 -2.23
C GLY A 83 -10.87 -3.04 -1.29
N PRO A 84 -12.04 -3.00 -0.64
CA PRO A 84 -12.45 -1.90 0.24
C PRO A 84 -11.58 -1.75 1.51
N ASN A 85 -10.84 -2.80 1.88
CA ASN A 85 -9.93 -2.80 3.04
C ASN A 85 -8.53 -2.28 2.69
N SER A 86 -8.39 -1.67 1.51
CA SER A 86 -7.15 -1.09 1.05
C SER A 86 -7.38 0.12 0.15
N ARG A 87 -6.50 1.11 0.25
CA ARG A 87 -6.50 2.28 -0.64
C ARG A 87 -5.11 2.91 -0.66
N TRP A 88 -4.89 3.83 -1.61
CA TRP A 88 -3.74 4.72 -1.52
C TRP A 88 -3.77 5.51 -0.22
N ALA A 89 -2.62 5.59 0.44
CA ALA A 89 -2.47 6.27 1.70
C ALA A 89 -2.65 7.77 1.50
N ASN A 90 -3.32 8.41 2.45
CA ASN A 90 -3.36 9.86 2.59
C ASN A 90 -2.36 10.29 3.67
N HIS A 91 -2.25 11.60 3.94
CA HIS A 91 -1.33 12.12 4.94
C HIS A 91 -1.56 11.54 6.36
N ASP A 92 -2.81 11.40 6.80
CA ASP A 92 -3.14 10.83 8.12
C ASP A 92 -2.63 9.38 8.25
N ASP A 93 -2.68 8.61 7.16
CA ASP A 93 -2.13 7.26 7.13
C ASP A 93 -0.61 7.27 7.22
N LEU A 94 0.07 8.18 6.53
CA LEU A 94 1.53 8.30 6.60
C LEU A 94 1.97 8.58 8.04
N THR A 95 1.31 9.51 8.72
CA THR A 95 1.56 9.81 10.13
C THR A 95 1.28 8.62 11.01
N ARG A 96 0.20 7.86 10.75
CA ARG A 96 -0.12 6.64 11.48
C ARG A 96 0.94 5.53 11.28
N LEU A 97 1.44 5.38 10.07
CA LEU A 97 2.48 4.41 9.69
C LEU A 97 3.88 4.89 10.11
N GLN A 98 4.03 6.18 10.44
CA GLN A 98 5.29 6.86 10.69
C GLN A 98 6.21 6.88 9.45
N TRP A 99 5.62 7.02 8.26
CA TRP A 99 6.32 6.97 6.96
C TRP A 99 6.44 8.36 6.29
N ASP A 100 6.08 9.44 6.98
CA ASP A 100 6.07 10.81 6.42
C ASP A 100 7.44 11.26 5.92
N LEU A 101 8.53 10.74 6.49
CA LEU A 101 9.90 11.08 6.10
C LEU A 101 10.44 10.21 4.95
N ALA A 102 9.70 9.18 4.54
CA ALA A 102 10.13 8.27 3.47
C ALA A 102 9.56 8.63 2.10
N ILE A 103 8.56 9.51 2.03
CA ILE A 103 8.00 9.99 0.77
C ILE A 103 8.89 11.03 0.12
N ASN A 104 8.80 11.15 -1.21
CA ASN A 104 9.39 12.22 -1.97
C ASN A 104 8.30 13.25 -2.34
N PRO A 105 8.21 14.40 -1.64
CA PRO A 105 7.13 15.37 -1.85
C PRO A 105 7.12 16.00 -3.25
N ALA A 106 8.21 15.90 -4.02
CA ALA A 106 8.24 16.38 -5.40
C ALA A 106 7.43 15.50 -6.36
N LEU A 107 7.06 14.28 -5.94
CA LEU A 107 6.25 13.33 -6.70
C LEU A 107 4.78 13.32 -6.27
N ASP A 108 4.43 14.07 -5.22
CA ASP A 108 3.07 14.14 -4.73
C ASP A 108 2.16 14.81 -5.76
N ILE A 109 0.96 14.24 -5.94
CA ILE A 109 -0.07 14.87 -6.76
C ILE A 109 -0.66 16.02 -5.94
N THR A 110 -0.18 17.24 -6.15
CA THR A 110 -0.91 18.44 -5.75
C THR A 110 -2.19 18.49 -6.58
N GLU A 111 -3.34 18.30 -5.93
CA GLU A 111 -4.62 18.65 -6.56
C GLU A 111 -4.54 20.12 -7.00
N GLY A 112 -4.65 20.33 -8.32
CA GLY A 112 -4.75 21.66 -8.92
C GLY A 112 -6.15 22.22 -8.81
#